data_AF-A0A3D3V844-F1
#
_entry.id   AF-A0A3D3V844-F1
#
_cell.length_a   1.000
_cell.length_b   1.000
_cell.length_c   1.000
_cell.angle_alpha   90.00
_cell.angle_beta   90.00
_cell.angle_gamma   90.00
#
_symmetry.space_group_name_H-M   'P 1'
#
loop_
_entity.id
_entity.type
_entity.pdbx_description
1 polymer ?
#
loop_
_entity_poly.entity_id
_entity_poly.type
_entity_poly.pdbx_seq_one_letter_code
_entity_poly.pdbx_strand_id
1 'polypeptide(L)'
;MSEQTPHPFHHPGGGRRTSIQAPKGRQLDPDAVTEIRALLGDASLDRDLLIEHLHRIQDAYHGLSPRHLAALANLMKLSLVEVYEVATFYAHFNVATDDDTRMPTLTVRVCDSLPCIQAGGERLRAAIEDATSKTTRVVRAPCMGRCDRAPIAEVGHKHVDWATVKEITETIAASNTTPDVQPYETLDVAQKRGAYKILQSCISDQRTYEMVHEGIKNSDLRGMGGAGFPVAQKWEHVRAADGTRSVVINADEGEPGTFKDRYFLEREPHVFLEGALVSAWAVEAQALYIYLRDEYPGLHGVLKDAVAELEAAGIVEPGFVILRRGAGAYICG
;
A
#
# COMPACT_ATOMS: atom_id res chain seq x y z
N MET A 1 66.67 -12.16 -48.50
CA MET A 1 66.06 -11.80 -47.21
C MET A 1 65.66 -10.34 -47.31
N SER A 2 64.36 -10.08 -47.49
CA SER A 2 63.80 -8.73 -47.54
C SER A 2 63.19 -8.47 -46.17
N GLU A 3 63.81 -7.61 -45.36
CA GLU A 3 63.25 -7.15 -44.09
C GLU A 3 61.95 -6.40 -44.36
N GLN A 4 60.83 -6.92 -43.84
CA GLN A 4 59.58 -6.18 -43.78
C GLN A 4 59.57 -5.36 -42.48
N THR A 5 59.74 -4.05 -42.60
CA THR A 5 59.48 -3.11 -41.50
C THR A 5 57.98 -3.09 -41.18
N PRO A 6 57.55 -3.30 -39.93
CA PRO A 6 56.14 -3.30 -39.56
C PRO A 6 55.58 -1.87 -39.62
N HIS A 7 54.46 -1.71 -40.32
CA HIS A 7 53.73 -0.43 -40.31
C HIS A 7 52.96 -0.28 -38.97
N PRO A 8 53.06 0.89 -38.30
CA PRO A 8 52.32 1.12 -37.07
C PRO A 8 50.82 1.13 -37.35
N PHE A 9 50.08 0.34 -36.57
CA PHE A 9 48.62 0.25 -36.65
C PHE A 9 48.00 1.56 -36.15
N HIS A 10 47.43 2.33 -37.07
CA HIS A 10 46.79 3.60 -36.74
C HIS A 10 45.36 3.33 -36.21
N HIS A 11 45.18 3.35 -34.89
CA HIS A 11 43.84 3.28 -34.32
C HIS A 11 43.02 4.51 -34.75
N PRO A 12 41.82 4.35 -35.34
CA PRO A 12 40.99 5.46 -35.83
C PRO A 12 40.41 6.36 -34.71
N GLY A 13 40.81 6.15 -33.45
CA GLY A 13 40.38 6.92 -32.28
C GLY A 13 41.43 7.88 -31.72
N GLY A 14 42.60 8.04 -32.34
CA GLY A 14 43.74 8.82 -31.83
C GLY A 14 43.61 10.35 -31.92
N GLY A 15 42.43 10.89 -32.22
CA GLY A 15 42.15 12.32 -32.07
C GLY A 15 41.67 12.61 -30.66
N ARG A 16 42.11 13.73 -30.05
CA ARG A 16 41.54 14.24 -28.78
C ARG A 16 40.02 14.33 -28.92
N ARG A 17 39.33 13.27 -28.49
CA ARG A 17 37.90 13.31 -28.23
C ARG A 17 37.77 14.16 -26.98
N THR A 18 37.50 15.45 -27.15
CA THR A 18 36.64 16.15 -26.19
C THR A 18 35.33 15.38 -26.17
N SER A 19 35.27 14.32 -25.37
CA SER A 19 34.02 13.68 -25.03
C SER A 19 33.18 14.76 -24.41
N ILE A 20 32.16 15.22 -25.11
CA ILE A 20 31.08 15.95 -24.45
C ILE A 20 30.58 14.96 -23.39
N GLN A 21 30.89 15.23 -22.12
CA GLN A 21 30.35 14.51 -20.98
C GLN A 21 28.87 14.92 -20.86
N ALA A 22 28.07 14.57 -21.86
CA ALA A 22 26.65 14.50 -21.67
C ALA A 22 26.42 13.30 -20.74
N PRO A 23 25.81 13.48 -19.55
CA PRO A 23 25.49 12.37 -18.70
C PRO A 23 24.62 11.38 -19.48
N LYS A 24 25.06 10.12 -19.55
CA LYS A 24 24.27 9.04 -20.16
C LYS A 24 23.14 8.70 -19.19
N GLY A 25 21.91 9.05 -19.56
CA GLY A 25 20.72 8.81 -18.76
C GLY A 25 19.72 9.95 -18.86
N ARG A 26 18.52 9.74 -18.31
CA ARG A 26 17.51 10.80 -18.19
C ARG A 26 18.09 11.93 -17.33
N GLN A 27 18.09 13.15 -17.83
CA GLN A 27 18.65 14.29 -17.09
C GLN A 27 17.75 14.59 -15.89
N LEU A 28 18.37 14.87 -14.74
CA LEU A 28 17.67 15.25 -13.53
C LEU A 28 17.11 16.67 -13.72
N ASP A 29 15.80 16.80 -13.58
CA ASP A 29 15.09 18.08 -13.60
C ASP A 29 15.16 18.74 -12.22
N PRO A 30 15.86 19.89 -12.06
CA PRO A 30 15.97 20.58 -10.77
C PRO A 30 14.63 21.03 -10.19
N ASP A 31 13.67 21.35 -11.05
CA ASP A 31 12.33 21.78 -10.62
C ASP A 31 11.57 20.59 -10.05
N ALA A 32 11.66 19.42 -10.71
CA ALA A 32 11.09 18.18 -10.18
C ALA A 32 11.69 17.78 -8.83
N VAL A 33 13.00 17.97 -8.61
CA VAL A 33 13.63 17.72 -7.29
C VAL A 33 13.06 18.64 -6.22
N THR A 34 12.85 19.91 -6.56
CA THR A 34 12.28 20.90 -5.64
C THR A 34 10.82 20.57 -5.32
N GLU A 35 10.02 20.21 -6.33
CA GLU A 35 8.65 19.73 -6.19
C GLU A 35 8.56 18.52 -5.25
N ILE A 36 9.36 17.46 -5.50
CA ILE A 36 9.33 16.27 -4.66
C ILE A 36 9.82 16.56 -3.24
N ARG A 37 10.86 17.39 -3.07
CA ARG A 37 11.31 17.78 -1.73
C ARG A 37 10.23 18.54 -0.96
N ALA A 38 9.53 19.47 -1.62
CA ALA A 38 8.44 20.20 -1.00
C ALA A 38 7.27 19.29 -0.63
N LEU A 39 6.94 18.32 -1.49
CA LEU A 39 5.88 17.33 -1.24
C LEU A 39 6.22 16.40 -0.07
N LEU A 40 7.45 15.92 0.02
CA LEU A 40 7.87 14.98 1.07
C LEU A 40 8.07 15.66 2.42
N GLY A 41 8.48 16.94 2.43
CA GLY A 41 8.75 17.71 3.64
C GLY A 41 9.89 17.08 4.45
N ASP A 42 9.67 16.92 5.76
CA ASP A 42 10.65 16.33 6.69
C ASP A 42 10.55 14.80 6.80
N ALA A 43 9.78 14.15 5.90
CA ALA A 43 9.67 12.69 5.92
C ALA A 43 11.03 12.02 5.68
N SER A 44 11.29 10.92 6.39
CA SER A 44 12.50 10.14 6.18
C SER A 44 12.61 9.65 4.74
N LEU A 45 13.83 9.59 4.22
CA LEU A 45 14.16 9.08 2.88
C LEU A 45 14.72 7.65 2.95
N ASP A 46 14.45 6.94 4.04
CA ASP A 46 14.81 5.53 4.19
C ASP A 46 14.21 4.69 3.06
N ARG A 47 14.98 3.69 2.63
CA ARG A 47 14.67 2.87 1.45
C ARG A 47 13.33 2.15 1.55
N ASP A 48 12.94 1.74 2.75
CA ASP A 48 11.68 1.04 3.04
C ASP A 48 10.43 1.94 2.95
N LEU A 49 10.60 3.26 2.80
CA LEU A 49 9.51 4.22 2.57
C LEU A 49 9.25 4.49 1.08
N LEU A 50 9.93 3.79 0.17
CA LEU A 50 9.80 4.03 -1.27
C LEU A 50 8.34 3.98 -1.75
N ILE A 51 7.57 2.96 -1.35
CA ILE A 51 6.16 2.82 -1.73
C ILE A 51 5.31 3.98 -1.18
N GLU A 52 5.56 4.38 0.06
CA GLU A 52 4.86 5.51 0.70
C GLU A 52 5.13 6.81 -0.05
N HIS A 53 6.37 7.05 -0.47
CA HIS A 53 6.73 8.23 -1.26
C HIS A 53 6.12 8.19 -2.65
N LEU A 54 6.06 7.02 -3.30
CA LEU A 54 5.37 6.85 -4.59
C LEU A 54 3.88 7.17 -4.46
N HIS A 55 3.20 6.73 -3.39
CA HIS A 55 1.81 7.12 -3.12
C HIS A 55 1.65 8.63 -2.99
N ARG A 56 2.52 9.31 -2.22
CA ARG A 56 2.45 10.77 -2.08
C ARG A 56 2.59 11.48 -3.42
N ILE A 57 3.51 11.05 -4.28
CA ILE A 57 3.69 11.61 -5.63
C ILE A 57 2.44 11.37 -6.48
N GLN A 58 1.95 10.14 -6.49
CA GLN A 58 0.76 9.79 -7.26
C GLN A 58 -0.47 10.59 -6.81
N ASP A 59 -0.71 10.71 -5.52
CA ASP A 59 -1.86 11.42 -4.98
C ASP A 59 -1.79 12.92 -5.30
N ALA A 60 -0.58 13.51 -5.29
CA ALA A 60 -0.38 14.92 -5.59
C ALA A 60 -0.43 15.25 -7.09
N TYR A 61 0.07 14.36 -7.95
CA TYR A 61 0.25 14.61 -9.38
C TYR A 61 -0.62 13.73 -10.29
N HIS A 62 -1.53 12.96 -9.71
CA HIS A 62 -2.40 11.98 -10.38
C HIS A 62 -1.64 10.86 -11.12
N GLY A 63 -0.41 10.59 -10.70
CA GLY A 63 0.41 9.46 -11.11
C GLY A 63 1.91 9.79 -11.13
N LEU A 64 2.69 8.90 -11.71
CA LEU A 64 4.15 8.88 -11.56
C LEU A 64 4.83 9.23 -12.87
N SER A 65 5.19 10.50 -13.02
CA SER A 65 5.92 10.97 -14.20
C SER A 65 7.40 10.56 -14.14
N PRO A 66 8.07 10.32 -15.28
CA PRO A 66 9.49 9.97 -15.27
C PRO A 66 10.40 11.02 -14.63
N ARG A 67 10.06 12.31 -14.71
CA ARG A 67 10.81 13.39 -14.05
C ARG A 67 10.70 13.29 -12.51
N HIS A 68 9.52 12.95 -11.99
CA HIS A 68 9.29 12.77 -10.56
C HIS A 68 9.96 11.50 -10.04
N LEU A 69 9.93 10.40 -10.79
CA LEU A 69 10.64 9.18 -10.44
C LEU A 69 12.16 9.38 -10.40
N ALA A 70 12.73 10.12 -11.36
CA ALA A 70 14.14 10.48 -11.35
C ALA A 70 14.51 11.39 -10.15
N ALA A 71 13.64 12.36 -9.83
CA ALA A 71 13.81 13.20 -8.64
C ALA A 71 13.76 12.39 -7.34
N LEU A 72 12.79 11.49 -7.18
CA LEU A 72 12.68 10.63 -6.01
C LEU A 72 13.89 9.70 -5.86
N ALA A 73 14.31 9.04 -6.95
CA ALA A 73 15.49 8.19 -6.96
C ALA A 73 16.75 8.96 -6.52
N ASN A 74 16.92 10.19 -7.00
CA ASN A 74 18.03 11.05 -6.59
C ASN A 74 17.98 11.39 -5.09
N LEU A 75 16.82 11.80 -4.57
CA LEU A 75 16.65 12.17 -3.17
C LEU A 75 16.89 11.00 -2.22
N MET A 76 16.35 9.82 -2.55
CA MET A 76 16.51 8.59 -1.75
C MET A 76 17.86 7.90 -1.96
N LYS A 77 18.70 8.39 -2.88
CA LYS A 77 19.98 7.77 -3.28
C LYS A 77 19.81 6.34 -3.78
N LEU A 78 18.71 6.08 -4.49
CA LEU A 78 18.43 4.80 -5.15
C LEU A 78 18.71 4.89 -6.65
N SER A 79 18.87 3.75 -7.30
CA SER A 79 18.94 3.73 -8.77
C SER A 79 17.56 4.01 -9.36
N LEU A 80 17.51 4.71 -10.50
CA LEU A 80 16.24 4.95 -11.21
C LEU A 80 15.58 3.63 -11.62
N VAL A 81 16.38 2.62 -11.97
CA VAL A 81 15.89 1.29 -12.35
C VAL A 81 15.11 0.67 -11.19
N GLU A 82 15.69 0.68 -9.99
CA GLU A 82 15.03 0.14 -8.81
C GLU A 82 13.70 0.84 -8.50
N VAL A 83 13.69 2.17 -8.54
CA VAL A 83 12.46 2.95 -8.31
C VAL A 83 11.40 2.65 -9.38
N TYR A 84 11.82 2.52 -10.64
CA TYR A 84 10.93 2.25 -11.76
C TYR A 84 10.38 0.81 -11.73
N GLU A 85 11.20 -0.18 -11.38
CA GLU A 85 10.78 -1.58 -11.20
C GLU A 85 9.71 -1.69 -10.10
N VAL A 86 9.93 -1.02 -8.96
CA VAL A 86 8.93 -0.98 -7.89
C VAL A 86 7.65 -0.29 -8.37
N ALA A 87 7.76 0.89 -9.00
CA ALA A 87 6.59 1.64 -9.46
C ALA A 87 5.77 0.86 -10.51
N THR A 88 6.41 0.11 -11.40
CA THR A 88 5.73 -0.64 -12.48
C THR A 88 5.21 -2.01 -12.06
N PHE A 89 5.72 -2.57 -10.96
CA PHE A 89 5.25 -3.84 -10.41
C PHE A 89 3.82 -3.77 -9.88
N TYR A 90 3.45 -2.66 -9.25
CA TYR A 90 2.18 -2.47 -8.56
C TYR A 90 1.08 -1.93 -9.47
N ALA A 91 -0.08 -2.59 -9.51
CA ALA A 91 -1.16 -2.26 -10.44
C ALA A 91 -1.81 -0.89 -10.17
N HIS A 92 -1.70 -0.37 -8.96
CA HIS A 92 -2.34 0.90 -8.59
C HIS A 92 -1.47 2.12 -8.88
N PHE A 93 -0.20 1.93 -9.21
CA PHE A 93 0.68 3.02 -9.63
C PHE A 93 0.50 3.33 -11.12
N ASN A 94 0.01 4.53 -11.38
CA ASN A 94 -0.15 5.11 -12.71
C ASN A 94 1.19 5.65 -13.21
N VAL A 95 2.07 4.76 -13.67
CA VAL A 95 3.35 5.16 -14.26
C VAL A 95 3.13 5.75 -15.66
N ALA A 96 3.59 6.98 -15.87
CA ALA A 96 3.52 7.60 -17.18
C ALA A 96 4.62 7.04 -18.10
N THR A 97 4.26 6.79 -19.34
CA THR A 97 5.18 6.45 -20.42
C THR A 97 5.76 7.71 -21.07
N ASP A 98 6.81 7.55 -21.88
CA ASP A 98 7.42 8.68 -22.58
C ASP A 98 6.48 9.35 -23.60
N ASP A 99 5.43 8.64 -24.01
CA ASP A 99 4.40 9.11 -24.93
C ASP A 99 3.26 9.87 -24.21
N ASP A 100 3.19 9.79 -22.87
CA ASP A 100 2.17 10.47 -22.08
C ASP A 100 2.49 11.96 -21.94
N THR A 101 1.94 12.78 -22.84
CA THR A 101 2.14 14.24 -22.81
C THR A 101 1.40 14.92 -21.66
N ARG A 102 0.38 14.27 -21.08
CA ARG A 102 -0.39 14.76 -19.93
C ARG A 102 -1.02 13.60 -19.16
N MET A 103 -0.86 13.60 -17.84
CA MET A 103 -1.52 12.62 -16.98
C MET A 103 -3.05 12.81 -16.98
N PRO A 104 -3.83 11.70 -16.93
CA PRO A 104 -5.26 11.77 -16.71
C PRO A 104 -5.55 12.51 -15.40
N THR A 105 -6.63 13.28 -15.38
CA THR A 105 -7.07 13.98 -14.17
C THR A 105 -7.81 13.06 -13.20
N LEU A 106 -8.28 11.92 -13.69
CA LEU A 106 -9.05 10.95 -12.94
C LEU A 106 -8.82 9.54 -13.48
N THR A 107 -8.72 8.56 -12.58
CA THR A 107 -8.71 7.14 -12.93
C THR A 107 -9.98 6.49 -12.39
N VAL A 108 -10.69 5.78 -13.25
CA VAL A 108 -11.79 4.89 -12.90
C VAL A 108 -11.28 3.45 -13.04
N ARG A 109 -11.34 2.70 -11.95
CA ARG A 109 -10.95 1.29 -11.92
C ARG A 109 -12.20 0.44 -11.90
N VAL A 110 -12.32 -0.54 -12.79
CA VAL A 110 -13.43 -1.50 -12.79
C VAL A 110 -12.88 -2.87 -12.40
N CYS A 111 -13.46 -3.46 -11.35
CA CYS A 111 -13.04 -4.75 -10.86
C CYS A 111 -13.25 -5.84 -11.92
N ASP A 112 -12.20 -6.61 -12.22
CA ASP A 112 -12.23 -7.71 -13.19
C ASP A 112 -12.10 -9.10 -12.55
N SER A 113 -12.33 -9.19 -11.24
CA SER A 113 -12.42 -10.49 -10.56
C SER A 113 -13.74 -11.21 -10.86
N LEU A 114 -13.73 -12.54 -10.71
CA LEU A 114 -14.80 -13.42 -11.16
C LEU A 114 -16.23 -12.97 -10.75
N PRO A 115 -16.52 -12.56 -9.50
CA PRO A 115 -17.85 -12.08 -9.15
C PRO A 115 -18.30 -10.83 -9.93
N CYS A 116 -17.38 -9.89 -10.16
CA CYS A 116 -17.67 -8.68 -10.94
C CYS A 116 -17.82 -8.99 -12.43
N ILE A 117 -17.02 -9.90 -12.98
CA ILE A 117 -17.21 -10.39 -14.37
C ILE A 117 -18.60 -11.00 -14.53
N GLN A 118 -19.00 -11.90 -13.62
CA GLN A 118 -20.33 -12.53 -13.65
C GLN A 118 -21.46 -11.51 -13.53
N ALA A 119 -21.26 -10.44 -12.75
CA ALA A 119 -22.20 -9.34 -12.62
C ALA A 119 -22.18 -8.34 -13.80
N GLY A 120 -21.35 -8.57 -14.83
CA GLY A 120 -21.29 -7.76 -16.05
C GLY A 120 -20.22 -6.66 -16.06
N GLY A 121 -19.20 -6.75 -15.21
CA GLY A 121 -18.12 -5.77 -15.08
C GLY A 121 -17.38 -5.45 -16.38
N GLU A 122 -17.19 -6.43 -17.27
CA GLU A 122 -16.54 -6.17 -18.58
C GLU A 122 -17.40 -5.26 -19.47
N ARG A 123 -18.72 -5.51 -19.52
CA ARG A 123 -19.66 -4.66 -20.27
C ARG A 123 -19.73 -3.27 -19.66
N LEU A 124 -19.75 -3.19 -18.33
CA LEU A 124 -19.73 -1.93 -17.59
C LEU A 124 -18.47 -1.11 -17.95
N ARG A 125 -17.29 -1.72 -17.92
CA ARG A 125 -16.02 -1.04 -18.26
C ARG A 125 -16.05 -0.47 -19.67
N ALA A 126 -16.45 -1.27 -20.66
CA ALA A 126 -16.55 -0.81 -22.05
C ALA A 126 -17.53 0.37 -22.19
N ALA A 127 -18.69 0.29 -21.54
CA ALA A 127 -19.69 1.34 -21.58
C ALA A 127 -19.23 2.65 -20.91
N ILE A 128 -18.43 2.59 -19.83
CA ILE A 128 -17.84 3.77 -19.19
C ILE A 128 -16.76 4.39 -20.07
N GLU A 129 -15.94 3.57 -20.72
CA GLU A 129 -14.89 4.04 -21.65
C GLU A 129 -15.51 4.87 -22.79
N ASP A 130 -16.67 4.45 -23.31
CA ASP A 130 -17.43 5.21 -24.31
C ASP A 130 -18.13 6.46 -23.74
N ALA A 131 -18.56 6.42 -22.48
CA ALA A 131 -19.34 7.47 -21.83
C ALA A 131 -18.51 8.57 -21.15
N THR A 132 -17.19 8.41 -21.04
CA THR A 132 -16.31 9.33 -20.31
C THR A 132 -15.38 10.12 -21.24
N SER A 133 -14.87 11.24 -20.72
CA SER A 133 -13.98 12.12 -21.47
C SER A 133 -12.57 11.52 -21.62
N LYS A 134 -11.80 12.00 -22.61
CA LYS A 134 -10.39 11.59 -22.81
C LYS A 134 -9.46 11.91 -21.64
N THR A 135 -9.88 12.74 -20.69
CA THR A 135 -9.08 13.06 -19.48
C THR A 135 -9.33 12.07 -18.34
N THR A 136 -10.32 11.19 -18.48
CA THR A 136 -10.60 10.09 -17.54
C THR A 136 -9.97 8.82 -18.09
N ARG A 137 -9.11 8.18 -17.30
CA ARG A 137 -8.56 6.87 -17.61
C ARG A 137 -9.47 5.79 -17.05
N VAL A 138 -9.88 4.83 -17.85
CA VAL A 138 -10.65 3.66 -17.39
C VAL A 138 -9.74 2.43 -17.45
N VAL A 139 -9.47 1.80 -16.31
CA VAL A 139 -8.62 0.62 -16.22
C VAL A 139 -9.34 -0.56 -15.58
N ARG A 140 -8.82 -1.76 -15.82
CA ARG A 140 -9.16 -2.94 -15.02
C ARG A 140 -8.45 -2.87 -13.68
N ALA A 141 -9.03 -3.49 -12.66
CA ALA A 141 -8.41 -3.60 -11.36
C ALA A 141 -8.73 -4.95 -10.69
N PRO A 142 -7.83 -5.42 -9.82
CA PRO A 142 -8.05 -6.63 -9.04
C PRO A 142 -9.25 -6.51 -8.08
N CYS A 143 -9.56 -7.60 -7.38
CA CYS A 143 -10.69 -7.68 -6.45
C CYS A 143 -10.62 -6.57 -5.40
N MET A 144 -11.60 -5.66 -5.32
CA MET A 144 -11.64 -4.59 -4.31
C MET A 144 -12.26 -5.00 -2.97
N GLY A 145 -12.41 -6.30 -2.70
CA GLY A 145 -12.96 -6.82 -1.45
C GLY A 145 -14.43 -6.44 -1.20
N ARG A 146 -15.21 -6.19 -2.25
CA ARG A 146 -16.66 -5.86 -2.17
C ARG A 146 -17.52 -6.78 -3.03
N CYS A 147 -17.16 -8.05 -3.09
CA CYS A 147 -17.84 -9.02 -3.95
C CYS A 147 -19.33 -9.20 -3.59
N ASP A 148 -19.74 -8.86 -2.36
CA ASP A 148 -21.14 -8.80 -1.91
C ASP A 148 -21.99 -7.73 -2.63
N ARG A 149 -21.34 -6.79 -3.32
CA ARG A 149 -21.98 -5.65 -4.00
C ARG A 149 -21.58 -5.53 -5.47
N ALA A 150 -21.13 -6.62 -6.08
CA ALA A 150 -20.68 -6.64 -7.46
C ALA A 150 -21.78 -6.21 -8.47
N PRO A 151 -21.42 -5.58 -9.61
CA PRO A 151 -20.07 -5.19 -10.01
C PRO A 151 -19.60 -3.93 -9.27
N ILE A 152 -18.28 -3.76 -9.14
CA ILE A 152 -17.68 -2.63 -8.41
C ILE A 152 -16.82 -1.81 -9.35
N ALA A 153 -16.91 -0.50 -9.20
CA ALA A 153 -15.95 0.44 -9.75
C ALA A 153 -15.43 1.39 -8.66
N GLU A 154 -14.19 1.85 -8.80
CA GLU A 154 -13.61 2.91 -7.99
C GLU A 154 -13.39 4.14 -8.87
N VAL A 155 -13.92 5.29 -8.46
CA VAL A 155 -13.73 6.59 -9.10
C VAL A 155 -12.81 7.42 -8.20
N GLY A 156 -11.53 7.52 -8.56
CA GLY A 156 -10.52 8.05 -7.64
C GLY A 156 -10.32 7.10 -6.45
N HIS A 157 -10.87 7.44 -5.28
CA HIS A 157 -10.94 6.57 -4.09
C HIS A 157 -12.38 6.28 -3.64
N LYS A 158 -13.37 6.78 -4.39
CA LYS A 158 -14.77 6.51 -4.09
C LYS A 158 -15.20 5.22 -4.76
N HIS A 159 -15.65 4.27 -3.96
CA HIS A 159 -16.26 3.05 -4.47
C HIS A 159 -17.71 3.31 -4.88
N VAL A 160 -18.09 2.80 -6.05
CA VAL A 160 -19.48 2.71 -6.51
C VAL A 160 -19.88 1.24 -6.40
N ASP A 161 -20.76 0.95 -5.45
CA ASP A 161 -21.34 -0.38 -5.23
C ASP A 161 -22.47 -0.63 -6.25
N TRP A 162 -22.70 -1.88 -6.66
CA TRP A 162 -23.66 -2.26 -7.73
C TRP A 162 -23.55 -1.39 -8.99
N ALA A 163 -22.31 -1.11 -9.37
CA ALA A 163 -21.98 0.02 -10.22
C ALA A 163 -22.71 -0.01 -11.57
N THR A 164 -23.34 1.12 -11.90
CA THR A 164 -23.89 1.40 -13.22
C THR A 164 -23.14 2.52 -13.92
N VAL A 165 -23.24 2.59 -15.25
CA VAL A 165 -22.67 3.70 -16.04
C VAL A 165 -23.17 5.04 -15.53
N LYS A 166 -24.47 5.12 -15.22
CA LYS A 166 -25.11 6.33 -14.69
C LYS A 166 -24.43 6.79 -13.41
N GLU A 167 -24.38 5.95 -12.37
CA GLU A 167 -23.82 6.31 -11.06
C GLU A 167 -22.34 6.70 -11.16
N ILE A 168 -21.57 6.02 -12.01
CA ILE A 168 -20.16 6.37 -12.24
C ILE A 168 -20.05 7.74 -12.91
N THR A 169 -20.81 8.00 -13.98
CA THR A 169 -20.79 9.30 -14.65
C THR A 169 -21.27 10.44 -13.76
N GLU A 170 -22.28 10.20 -12.91
CA GLU A 170 -22.74 11.17 -11.91
C GLU A 170 -21.67 11.44 -10.85
N THR A 171 -20.97 10.39 -10.40
CA THR A 171 -19.84 10.51 -9.45
C THR A 171 -18.69 11.32 -10.04
N ILE A 172 -18.33 11.06 -11.31
CA ILE A 172 -17.33 11.82 -12.06
C ILE A 172 -17.76 13.29 -12.19
N ALA A 173 -18.99 13.55 -12.61
CA ALA A 173 -19.52 14.90 -12.80
C ALA A 173 -19.55 15.70 -11.48
N ALA A 174 -19.83 15.02 -10.36
CA ALA A 174 -19.77 15.60 -9.03
C ALA A 174 -18.33 15.82 -8.50
N SER A 175 -17.31 15.33 -9.21
CA SER A 175 -15.92 15.29 -8.74
C SER A 175 -15.78 14.67 -7.34
N ASN A 176 -16.66 13.70 -7.02
CA ASN A 176 -16.71 13.08 -5.71
C ASN A 176 -15.81 11.84 -5.71
N THR A 177 -14.54 12.03 -5.36
CA THR A 177 -13.53 10.95 -5.28
C THR A 177 -13.24 10.49 -3.86
N THR A 178 -13.94 11.04 -2.86
CA THR A 178 -13.71 10.75 -1.45
C THR A 178 -14.28 9.37 -1.09
N PRO A 179 -13.51 8.50 -0.42
CA PRO A 179 -14.01 7.21 0.03
C PRO A 179 -15.14 7.38 1.04
N ASP A 180 -16.15 6.51 0.96
CA ASP A 180 -17.20 6.44 1.97
C ASP A 180 -16.68 5.74 3.23
N VAL A 181 -16.79 6.41 4.37
CA VAL A 181 -16.47 5.85 5.69
C VAL A 181 -17.78 5.59 6.42
N GLN A 182 -18.02 4.31 6.76
CA GLN A 182 -19.17 3.92 7.56
C GLN A 182 -18.91 4.27 9.04
N PRO A 183 -19.95 4.50 9.85
CA PRO A 183 -19.78 4.62 11.30
C PRO A 183 -19.08 3.38 11.86
N TYR A 184 -18.01 3.60 12.62
CA TYR A 184 -17.22 2.59 13.28
C TYR A 184 -17.14 2.86 14.78
N GLU A 185 -16.77 1.84 15.56
CA GLU A 185 -16.55 1.95 16.99
C GLU A 185 -15.32 2.81 17.30
N THR A 186 -15.49 3.91 18.03
CA THR A 186 -14.38 4.75 18.53
C THR A 186 -13.77 4.17 19.80
N LEU A 187 -12.59 4.66 20.21
CA LEU A 187 -11.91 4.21 21.43
C LEU A 187 -12.80 4.30 22.68
N ASP A 188 -13.53 5.41 22.87
CA ASP A 188 -14.41 5.60 24.03
C ASP A 188 -15.53 4.53 24.08
N VAL A 189 -16.14 4.22 22.94
CA VAL A 189 -17.17 3.17 22.84
C VAL A 189 -16.57 1.80 23.09
N ALA A 190 -15.40 1.51 22.50
CA ALA A 190 -14.67 0.26 22.68
C ALA A 190 -14.32 0.02 24.16
N GLN A 191 -13.77 1.04 24.84
CA GLN A 191 -13.41 0.97 26.25
C GLN A 191 -14.62 0.75 27.15
N LYS A 192 -15.77 1.39 26.86
CA LYS A 192 -17.04 1.16 27.58
C LYS A 192 -17.52 -0.28 27.43
N ARG A 193 -17.26 -0.93 26.30
CA ARG A 193 -17.54 -2.36 26.06
C ARG A 193 -16.47 -3.29 26.66
N GLY A 194 -15.37 -2.74 27.15
CA GLY A 194 -14.31 -3.46 27.84
C GLY A 194 -13.10 -3.81 26.99
N ALA A 195 -12.94 -3.20 25.81
CA ALA A 195 -11.70 -3.31 25.04
C ALA A 195 -10.50 -2.80 25.86
N TYR A 196 -9.32 -3.30 25.51
CA TYR A 196 -8.02 -3.05 26.13
C TYR A 196 -7.83 -3.61 27.54
N LYS A 197 -8.83 -4.28 28.13
CA LYS A 197 -8.68 -4.91 29.46
C LYS A 197 -7.70 -6.07 29.43
N ILE A 198 -7.65 -6.85 28.35
CA ILE A 198 -6.71 -7.97 28.24
C ILE A 198 -5.31 -7.40 28.12
N LEU A 199 -5.10 -6.45 27.21
CA LEU A 199 -3.81 -5.76 27.06
C LEU A 199 -3.35 -5.14 28.39
N GLN A 200 -4.22 -4.40 29.09
CA GLN A 200 -3.90 -3.79 30.38
C GLN A 200 -3.46 -4.83 31.42
N SER A 201 -4.12 -5.99 31.46
CA SER A 201 -3.75 -7.07 32.38
C SER A 201 -2.40 -7.72 32.04
N CYS A 202 -2.04 -7.75 30.76
CA CYS A 202 -0.74 -8.24 30.29
C CYS A 202 0.40 -7.27 30.64
N ILE A 203 0.23 -5.97 30.41
CA ILE A 203 1.27 -4.96 30.70
C ILE A 203 1.45 -4.66 32.19
N SER A 204 0.47 -5.01 33.04
CA SER A 204 0.52 -4.84 34.49
C SER A 204 0.89 -6.10 35.26
N ASP A 205 1.43 -7.11 34.56
CA ASP A 205 1.85 -8.41 35.10
C ASP A 205 0.73 -9.21 35.82
N GLN A 206 -0.53 -8.84 35.61
CA GLN A 206 -1.68 -9.61 36.12
C GLN A 206 -1.91 -10.89 35.29
N ARG A 207 -1.51 -10.88 34.01
CA ARG A 207 -1.44 -12.05 33.14
C ARG A 207 -0.02 -12.25 32.68
N THR A 208 0.53 -13.44 32.92
CA THR A 208 1.84 -13.81 32.40
C THR A 208 1.73 -14.29 30.94
N TYR A 209 2.87 -14.33 30.24
CA TYR A 209 2.95 -14.90 28.90
C TYR A 209 2.40 -16.34 28.88
N GLU A 210 2.76 -17.17 29.85
CA GLU A 210 2.33 -18.57 29.94
C GLU A 210 0.81 -18.69 30.03
N MET A 211 0.15 -17.81 30.79
CA MET A 211 -1.32 -17.80 30.91
C MET A 211 -1.98 -17.48 29.56
N VAL A 212 -1.45 -16.49 28.83
CA VAL A 212 -1.98 -16.10 27.52
C VAL A 212 -1.68 -17.19 26.49
N HIS A 213 -0.45 -17.70 26.45
CA HIS A 213 -0.01 -18.75 25.55
C HIS A 213 -0.84 -20.02 25.70
N GLU A 214 -1.02 -20.52 26.93
CA GLU A 214 -1.85 -21.70 27.19
C GLU A 214 -3.33 -21.44 26.85
N GLY A 215 -3.83 -20.22 27.08
CA GLY A 215 -5.18 -19.83 26.63
C GLY A 215 -5.36 -19.94 25.12
N ILE A 216 -4.42 -19.42 24.33
CA ILE A 216 -4.43 -19.49 22.86
C ILE A 216 -4.21 -20.92 22.35
N LYS A 217 -3.35 -21.69 23.02
CA LYS A 217 -3.08 -23.08 22.68
C LYS A 217 -4.31 -23.96 22.91
N ASN A 218 -4.99 -23.79 24.05
CA ASN A 218 -6.19 -24.55 24.40
C ASN A 218 -7.41 -24.18 23.55
N SER A 219 -7.43 -22.99 22.94
CA SER A 219 -8.50 -22.62 22.00
C SER A 219 -8.31 -23.19 20.59
N ASP A 220 -7.18 -23.86 20.31
CA ASP A 220 -6.77 -24.32 18.96
C ASP A 220 -6.88 -23.19 17.92
N LEU A 221 -6.53 -21.95 18.31
CA LEU A 221 -6.56 -20.83 17.38
C LEU A 221 -5.52 -21.04 16.28
N ARG A 222 -6.00 -21.00 15.03
CA ARG A 222 -5.20 -21.19 13.82
C ARG A 222 -5.21 -19.94 12.95
N GLY A 223 -4.17 -19.79 12.13
CA GLY A 223 -4.08 -18.70 11.16
C GLY A 223 -5.26 -18.69 10.19
N MET A 224 -6.06 -17.63 10.24
CA MET A 224 -7.27 -17.45 9.42
C MET A 224 -6.99 -16.87 8.01
N GLY A 225 -5.72 -16.79 7.60
CA GLY A 225 -5.30 -16.40 6.25
C GLY A 225 -5.28 -17.56 5.23
N GLY A 226 -5.70 -18.77 5.63
CA GLY A 226 -5.80 -19.94 4.76
C GLY A 226 -4.82 -21.07 5.09
N ALA A 227 -3.59 -20.75 5.51
CA ALA A 227 -2.58 -21.76 5.83
C ALA A 227 -2.88 -22.58 7.11
N GLY A 228 -3.68 -22.05 8.04
CA GLY A 228 -4.17 -22.80 9.19
C GLY A 228 -3.09 -23.20 10.22
N PHE A 229 -1.93 -22.55 10.23
CA PHE A 229 -0.85 -22.83 11.19
C PHE A 229 -1.25 -22.42 12.62
N PRO A 230 -0.95 -23.23 13.67
CA PRO A 230 -1.30 -22.90 15.05
C PRO A 230 -0.67 -21.60 15.54
N VAL A 231 -1.47 -20.68 16.08
CA VAL A 231 -1.01 -19.35 16.51
C VAL A 231 -0.05 -19.44 17.70
N ALA A 232 -0.37 -20.26 18.72
CA ALA A 232 0.47 -20.43 19.90
C ALA A 232 1.89 -20.90 19.52
N GLN A 233 2.00 -21.89 18.65
CA GLN A 233 3.28 -22.41 18.17
C GLN A 233 4.07 -21.35 17.38
N LYS A 234 3.39 -20.52 16.58
CA LYS A 234 4.04 -19.42 15.85
C LYS A 234 4.65 -18.41 16.83
N TRP A 235 3.93 -18.05 17.89
CA TRP A 235 4.43 -17.12 18.92
C TRP A 235 5.60 -17.70 19.69
N GLU A 236 5.54 -18.98 20.07
CA GLU A 236 6.65 -19.68 20.73
C GLU A 236 7.93 -19.64 19.90
N HIS A 237 7.84 -19.95 18.60
CA HIS A 237 9.00 -19.91 17.71
C HIS A 237 9.61 -18.49 17.59
N VAL A 238 8.78 -17.45 17.46
CA VAL A 238 9.26 -16.06 17.35
C VAL A 238 9.89 -15.60 18.66
N ARG A 239 9.27 -15.91 19.80
CA ARG A 239 9.76 -15.53 21.13
C ARG A 239 11.07 -16.24 21.48
N ALA A 240 11.26 -17.48 21.04
CA ALA A 240 12.48 -18.25 21.26
C ALA A 240 13.66 -17.79 20.37
N ALA A 241 13.40 -17.03 19.31
CA ALA A 241 14.45 -16.53 18.42
C ALA A 241 15.18 -15.32 19.04
N ASP A 242 16.49 -15.23 18.77
CA ASP A 242 17.31 -14.07 19.11
C ASP A 242 17.07 -12.90 18.15
N GLY A 243 17.32 -11.67 18.63
CA GLY A 243 17.28 -10.45 17.82
C GLY A 243 16.00 -9.62 17.96
N THR A 244 15.86 -8.62 17.10
CA THR A 244 14.69 -7.74 17.09
C THR A 244 13.48 -8.45 16.51
N ARG A 245 12.34 -8.33 17.21
CA ARG A 245 11.08 -8.93 16.81
C ARG A 245 10.10 -7.85 16.37
N SER A 246 9.28 -8.18 15.39
CA SER A 246 8.18 -7.33 14.93
C SER A 246 6.97 -8.20 14.67
N VAL A 247 5.79 -7.61 14.84
CA VAL A 247 4.56 -8.21 14.36
C VAL A 247 4.18 -7.52 13.07
N VAL A 248 3.80 -8.30 12.06
CA VAL A 248 3.22 -7.79 10.82
C VAL A 248 1.83 -8.38 10.71
N ILE A 249 0.83 -7.50 10.70
CA ILE A 249 -0.54 -7.84 10.42
C ILE A 249 -0.77 -7.69 8.93
N ASN A 250 -1.12 -8.81 8.31
CA ASN A 250 -1.52 -8.85 6.91
C ASN A 250 -3.01 -8.46 6.81
N ALA A 251 -3.27 -7.26 6.28
CA ALA A 251 -4.60 -6.79 5.88
C ALA A 251 -4.67 -6.59 4.34
N ASP A 252 -3.89 -7.38 3.59
CA ASP A 252 -3.98 -7.50 2.14
C ASP A 252 -4.95 -8.63 1.76
N GLU A 253 -6.23 -8.40 2.04
CA GLU A 253 -7.33 -9.32 1.76
C GLU A 253 -7.60 -9.41 0.24
N GLY A 254 -6.64 -9.96 -0.51
CA GLY A 254 -6.60 -9.95 -1.97
C GLY A 254 -7.41 -11.07 -2.65
N GLU A 255 -7.73 -12.15 -1.92
CA GLU A 255 -8.42 -13.31 -2.49
C GLU A 255 -9.83 -12.93 -2.99
N PRO A 256 -10.15 -13.15 -4.28
CA PRO A 256 -11.47 -12.86 -4.81
C PRO A 256 -12.60 -13.51 -4.01
N GLY A 257 -13.58 -12.71 -3.60
CA GLY A 257 -14.69 -13.18 -2.77
C GLY A 257 -14.47 -13.06 -1.26
N THR A 258 -13.27 -12.69 -0.81
CA THR A 258 -13.02 -12.39 0.61
C THR A 258 -13.26 -10.92 0.93
N PHE A 259 -13.90 -10.66 2.06
CA PHE A 259 -14.21 -9.33 2.60
C PHE A 259 -14.45 -9.36 4.12
N LYS A 260 -14.04 -10.45 4.78
CA LYS A 260 -14.20 -10.68 6.22
C LYS A 260 -13.34 -9.70 7.02
N ASP A 261 -12.13 -9.42 6.56
CA ASP A 261 -11.19 -8.56 7.29
C ASP A 261 -11.66 -7.12 7.18
N ARG A 262 -12.03 -6.67 5.97
CA ARG A 262 -12.74 -5.39 5.78
C ARG A 262 -13.96 -5.28 6.69
N TYR A 263 -14.79 -6.33 6.75
CA TYR A 263 -16.03 -6.30 7.53
C TYR A 263 -15.79 -5.98 9.01
N PHE A 264 -14.79 -6.61 9.64
CA PHE A 264 -14.46 -6.36 11.04
C PHE A 264 -13.71 -5.05 11.22
N LEU A 265 -12.72 -4.76 10.39
CA LEU A 265 -11.88 -3.57 10.50
C LEU A 265 -12.67 -2.26 10.29
N GLU A 266 -13.67 -2.25 9.40
CA GLU A 266 -14.55 -1.09 9.18
C GLU A 266 -15.56 -0.86 10.32
N ARG A 267 -15.70 -1.78 11.28
CA ARG A 267 -16.75 -1.71 12.33
C ARG A 267 -16.16 -1.65 13.74
N GLU A 268 -15.24 -2.55 14.05
CA GLU A 268 -14.68 -2.74 15.39
C GLU A 268 -13.14 -2.70 15.33
N PRO A 269 -12.53 -1.58 14.84
CA PRO A 269 -11.09 -1.49 14.66
C PRO A 269 -10.32 -1.66 15.99
N HIS A 270 -10.89 -1.22 17.11
CA HIS A 270 -10.23 -1.35 18.42
C HIS A 270 -10.15 -2.78 18.95
N VAL A 271 -11.13 -3.63 18.62
CA VAL A 271 -11.07 -5.07 18.96
C VAL A 271 -9.91 -5.73 18.22
N PHE A 272 -9.76 -5.41 16.94
CA PHE A 272 -8.63 -5.83 16.14
C PHE A 272 -7.30 -5.31 16.70
N LEU A 273 -7.21 -4.01 17.01
CA LEU A 273 -6.00 -3.38 17.53
C LEU A 273 -5.59 -3.95 18.90
N GLU A 274 -6.53 -4.24 19.80
CA GLU A 274 -6.22 -4.91 21.07
C GLU A 274 -5.58 -6.28 20.81
N GLY A 275 -6.17 -7.11 19.94
CA GLY A 275 -5.60 -8.41 19.57
C GLY A 275 -4.19 -8.30 18.96
N ALA A 276 -3.99 -7.32 18.09
CA ALA A 276 -2.70 -7.03 17.48
C ALA A 276 -1.65 -6.62 18.53
N LEU A 277 -2.02 -5.76 19.47
CA LEU A 277 -1.13 -5.32 20.57
C LEU A 277 -0.83 -6.44 21.56
N VAL A 278 -1.80 -7.29 21.89
CA VAL A 278 -1.57 -8.49 22.70
C VAL A 278 -0.59 -9.43 21.99
N SER A 279 -0.70 -9.58 20.67
CA SER A 279 0.27 -10.39 19.91
C SER A 279 1.67 -9.79 19.92
N ALA A 280 1.78 -8.46 19.82
CA ALA A 280 3.05 -7.73 19.89
C ALA A 280 3.70 -7.86 21.28
N TRP A 281 2.92 -7.72 22.34
CA TRP A 281 3.37 -7.97 23.72
C TRP A 281 3.82 -9.42 23.91
N ALA A 282 3.05 -10.40 23.43
CA ALA A 282 3.33 -11.83 23.64
C ALA A 282 4.67 -12.26 23.03
N VAL A 283 5.09 -11.62 21.94
CA VAL A 283 6.37 -11.91 21.27
C VAL A 283 7.45 -10.86 21.54
N GLU A 284 7.22 -9.90 22.44
CA GLU A 284 8.17 -8.81 22.75
C GLU A 284 8.59 -8.03 21.50
N ALA A 285 7.62 -7.70 20.64
CA ALA A 285 7.86 -6.95 19.43
C ALA A 285 8.24 -5.49 19.73
N GLN A 286 9.22 -4.97 18.99
CA GLN A 286 9.62 -3.55 19.04
C GLN A 286 8.78 -2.67 18.09
N ALA A 287 8.04 -3.29 17.17
CA ALA A 287 7.17 -2.61 16.24
C ALA A 287 6.00 -3.52 15.81
N LEU A 288 4.84 -2.90 15.58
CA LEU A 288 3.64 -3.52 15.04
C LEU A 288 3.30 -2.89 13.69
N TYR A 289 3.55 -3.62 12.60
CA TYR A 289 3.18 -3.19 11.26
C TYR A 289 1.78 -3.67 10.90
N ILE A 290 0.99 -2.82 10.26
CA ILE A 290 -0.26 -3.20 9.60
C ILE A 290 -0.06 -2.91 8.12
N TYR A 291 0.00 -3.95 7.29
CA TYR A 291 0.06 -3.80 5.84
C TYR A 291 -1.36 -3.86 5.29
N LEU A 292 -1.90 -2.71 4.93
CA LEU A 292 -3.27 -2.56 4.42
C LEU A 292 -3.24 -2.35 2.91
N ARG A 293 -4.04 -3.12 2.19
CA ARG A 293 -4.19 -2.97 0.74
C ARG A 293 -4.72 -1.60 0.31
N ASP A 294 -4.37 -1.18 -0.91
CA ASP A 294 -4.74 0.13 -1.43
C ASP A 294 -6.24 0.26 -1.73
N GLU A 295 -6.89 -0.86 -2.03
CA GLU A 295 -8.31 -0.95 -2.35
C GLU A 295 -9.24 -0.59 -1.18
N TYR A 296 -8.68 -0.40 0.03
CA TYR A 296 -9.44 0.00 1.23
C TYR A 296 -9.11 1.44 1.70
N PRO A 297 -9.27 2.49 0.86
CA PRO A 297 -8.88 3.85 1.21
C PRO A 297 -9.69 4.44 2.38
N GLY A 298 -10.97 4.09 2.51
CA GLY A 298 -11.79 4.50 3.66
C GLY A 298 -11.30 3.88 4.96
N LEU A 299 -10.97 2.59 4.93
CA LEU A 299 -10.45 1.88 6.10
C LEU A 299 -9.04 2.34 6.49
N HIS A 300 -8.23 2.76 5.52
CA HIS A 300 -6.93 3.38 5.80
C HIS A 300 -7.10 4.62 6.69
N GLY A 301 -8.11 5.46 6.42
CA GLY A 301 -8.49 6.60 7.27
C GLY A 301 -8.91 6.16 8.67
N VAL A 302 -9.82 5.18 8.76
CA VAL A 302 -10.31 4.64 10.04
C VAL A 302 -9.17 4.10 10.91
N LEU A 303 -8.25 3.32 10.33
CA LEU A 303 -7.11 2.77 11.07
C LEU A 303 -6.13 3.85 11.50
N LYS A 304 -5.90 4.85 10.66
CA LYS A 304 -5.04 5.99 11.02
C LYS A 304 -5.62 6.75 12.22
N ASP A 305 -6.92 7.02 12.21
CA ASP A 305 -7.60 7.72 13.30
C ASP A 305 -7.61 6.86 14.57
N ALA A 306 -7.93 5.56 14.46
CA ALA A 306 -7.92 4.64 15.59
C ALA A 306 -6.53 4.47 16.23
N VAL A 307 -5.45 4.47 15.43
CA VAL A 307 -4.06 4.46 15.94
C VAL A 307 -3.75 5.77 16.67
N ALA A 308 -4.12 6.92 16.09
CA ALA A 308 -3.92 8.21 16.72
C ALA A 308 -4.69 8.35 18.05
N GLU A 309 -5.88 7.77 18.16
CA GLU A 309 -6.64 7.69 19.41
C GLU A 309 -5.87 6.91 20.49
N LEU A 310 -5.21 5.80 20.14
CA LEU A 310 -4.40 5.01 21.08
C LEU A 310 -3.15 5.75 21.54
N GLU A 311 -2.47 6.43 20.63
CA GLU A 311 -1.29 7.26 20.93
C GLU A 311 -1.69 8.42 21.85
N ALA A 312 -2.79 9.12 21.55
CA ALA A 312 -3.30 10.22 22.36
C ALA A 312 -3.75 9.77 23.76
N ALA A 313 -4.26 8.55 23.89
CA ALA A 313 -4.64 7.95 25.17
C ALA A 313 -3.46 7.39 25.97
N GLY A 314 -2.25 7.36 25.41
CA GLY A 314 -1.07 6.77 26.05
C GLY A 314 -1.15 5.24 26.19
N ILE A 315 -1.98 4.57 25.38
CA ILE A 315 -2.06 3.10 25.36
C ILE A 315 -0.88 2.51 24.60
N VAL A 316 -0.41 3.22 23.58
CA VAL A 316 0.77 2.86 22.78
C VAL A 316 1.67 4.09 22.62
N GLU A 317 2.98 3.85 22.53
CA GLU A 317 3.94 4.90 22.20
C GLU A 317 3.76 5.35 20.74
N PRO A 318 3.91 6.66 20.46
CA PRO A 318 3.87 7.16 19.09
C PRO A 318 4.84 6.43 18.15
N GLY A 319 4.33 5.96 17.02
CA GLY A 319 5.12 5.23 16.03
C GLY A 319 5.38 3.75 16.34
N PHE A 320 4.83 3.20 17.42
CA PHE A 320 4.89 1.76 17.67
C PHE A 320 4.01 0.97 16.69
N VAL A 321 2.83 1.51 16.36
CA VAL A 321 1.93 0.94 15.35
C VAL A 321 2.15 1.66 14.02
N ILE A 322 2.64 0.94 13.02
CA ILE A 322 3.05 1.48 11.74
C ILE A 322 2.11 0.96 10.66
N LEU A 323 1.21 1.83 10.18
CA LEU A 323 0.34 1.54 9.05
C LEU A 323 1.13 1.72 7.74
N ARG A 324 1.11 0.71 6.88
CA ARG A 324 1.71 0.72 5.54
C ARG A 324 0.63 0.51 4.48
N ARG A 325 0.68 1.32 3.43
CA ARG A 325 -0.29 1.28 2.33
C ARG A 325 0.28 0.44 1.19
N GLY A 326 -0.40 -0.65 0.84
CA GLY A 326 -0.10 -1.47 -0.34
C GLY A 326 -0.38 -0.70 -1.64
N ALA A 327 -0.19 -1.35 -2.79
CA ALA A 327 -0.41 -0.70 -4.10
C ALA A 327 -1.02 -1.67 -5.15
N GLY A 328 -1.88 -2.58 -4.70
CA GLY A 328 -2.68 -3.44 -5.59
C GLY A 328 -1.87 -4.60 -6.21
N ALA A 329 -1.27 -5.46 -5.37
CA ALA A 329 -0.58 -6.66 -5.82
C ALA A 329 -0.95 -7.86 -4.95
N TYR A 330 -1.73 -8.80 -5.49
CA TYR A 330 -2.21 -10.00 -4.78
C TYR A 330 -1.10 -10.83 -4.10
N ILE A 331 0.08 -10.89 -4.73
CA ILE A 331 1.22 -11.67 -4.22
C ILE A 331 1.86 -11.09 -2.95
N CYS A 332 1.45 -9.89 -2.52
CA CYS A 332 1.91 -9.29 -1.26
C CYS A 332 1.21 -9.84 -0.02
N GLY A 333 0.04 -10.49 -0.17
CA GLY A 333 -0.66 -11.20 0.90
C GLY A 333 -0.12 -12.61 1.13
#